data_AF-A0A510PRC6-F1
#
_entry.id   AF-A0A510PRC6-F1
#
_cell.length_a   1.000
_cell.length_b   1.000
_cell.length_c   1.000
_cell.angle_alpha   90.00
_cell.angle_beta   90.00
_cell.angle_gamma   90.00
#
_symmetry.space_group_name_H-M   'P 1'
#
loop_
_entity.id
_entity.type
_entity.pdbx_description
1 polymer ?
#
loop_
_entity_poly.entity_id
_entity_poly.type
_entity_poly.pdbx_seq_one_letter_code
_entity_poly.pdbx_strand_id
1 'polypeptide(L)'
;EQVLSQVSRSLETISQKQVQSNLAAATSILAGLVLNRETIKNILRSDIMRESVIYQDILEEGQEKGLQKGKEEKARQIALKMLSAGFPIPEIARFTDLSPDAIEELQSRDD
;
A
#
# COMPACT_ATOMS: atom_id res chain seq x y z
N GLU A 1 18.23 -2.01 17.09
CA GLU A 1 17.05 -2.04 17.99
C GLU A 1 17.22 -1.15 19.22
N GLN A 2 18.29 -1.29 20.01
CA GLN A 2 18.52 -0.49 21.22
C GLN A 2 18.39 1.05 21.00
N VAL A 3 18.96 1.56 19.91
CA VAL A 3 18.84 2.98 19.53
C VAL A 3 17.38 3.38 19.28
N LEU A 4 16.61 2.56 18.55
CA LEU A 4 15.19 2.83 18.27
C LEU A 4 14.37 2.83 19.56
N SER A 5 14.65 1.90 20.48
CA SER A 5 14.01 1.85 21.79
C SER A 5 14.31 3.09 22.64
N GLN A 6 15.54 3.61 22.57
CA GLN A 6 15.89 4.86 23.24
C GLN A 6 15.16 6.05 22.61
N VAL A 7 15.11 6.14 21.28
CA VAL A 7 14.38 7.18 20.57
C VAL A 7 12.88 7.13 20.93
N SER A 8 12.28 5.94 20.96
CA SER A 8 10.87 5.73 21.36
C SER A 8 10.57 6.35 22.74
N ARG A 9 11.42 6.08 23.74
CA ARG A 9 11.27 6.68 25.08
C ARG A 9 11.44 8.19 25.07
N SER A 10 12.38 8.72 24.27
CA SER A 10 12.54 10.17 24.13
C SER A 10 11.30 10.83 23.52
N LEU A 11 10.69 10.19 22.51
CA LEU A 11 9.46 10.67 21.87
C LEU A 11 8.30 10.75 22.88
N GLU A 12 8.19 9.82 23.82
CA GLU A 12 7.15 9.82 24.86
C GLU A 12 7.22 11.02 25.80
N THR A 13 8.37 11.67 25.92
CA THR A 13 8.54 12.87 26.77
C THR A 13 8.05 14.16 26.11
N ILE A 14 7.77 14.14 24.80
CA ILE A 14 7.33 15.31 24.03
C ILE A 14 5.86 15.61 24.33
N SER A 15 5.58 16.75 24.96
CA SER A 15 4.21 17.13 25.35
C SER A 15 3.34 17.58 24.16
N GLN A 16 3.95 18.18 23.13
CA GLN A 16 3.21 18.60 21.94
C GLN A 16 2.93 17.41 21.04
N LYS A 17 1.67 16.97 21.01
CA LYS A 17 1.23 15.78 20.26
C LYS A 17 1.60 15.83 18.77
N GLN A 18 1.41 16.98 18.11
CA GLN A 18 1.75 17.10 16.69
C GLN A 18 3.25 16.87 16.43
N VAL A 19 4.12 17.45 17.26
CA VAL A 19 5.58 17.29 17.15
C VAL A 19 5.97 15.84 17.43
N GLN A 20 5.41 15.26 18.50
CA GLN A 20 5.62 13.86 18.85
C GLN A 20 5.22 12.93 17.70
N SER A 21 4.05 13.17 17.11
CA SER A 21 3.52 12.37 16.01
C SER A 21 4.38 12.46 14.75
N ASN A 22 4.75 13.68 14.35
CA ASN A 22 5.61 13.92 13.18
C ASN A 22 6.96 13.22 13.33
N LEU A 23 7.58 13.33 14.51
CA LEU A 23 8.87 12.69 14.77
C LEU A 23 8.75 11.17 14.87
N ALA A 24 7.67 10.64 15.43
CA ALA A 24 7.42 9.19 15.45
C ALA A 24 7.26 8.62 14.04
N ALA A 25 6.54 9.34 13.16
CA ALA A 25 6.37 8.97 11.77
C ALA A 25 7.71 8.99 11.02
N ALA A 26 8.47 10.09 11.11
CA ALA A 26 9.79 10.21 10.48
C ALA A 26 10.77 9.14 10.99
N THR A 27 10.79 8.89 12.30
CA THR A 27 11.63 7.83 12.91
C THR A 27 11.25 6.45 12.38
N SER A 28 9.97 6.14 12.24
CA SER A 28 9.52 4.85 11.70
C SER A 28 9.90 4.67 10.24
N ILE A 29 9.83 5.73 9.42
CA ILE A 29 10.27 5.71 8.02
C ILE A 29 11.77 5.41 7.95
N LEU A 30 12.58 6.13 8.74
CA LEU A 30 14.03 5.92 8.78
C LEU A 30 14.40 4.54 9.32
N ALA A 31 13.73 4.08 10.37
CA ALA A 31 13.94 2.75 10.94
C ALA A 31 13.61 1.65 9.92
N GLY A 32 12.61 1.86 9.06
CA GLY A 32 12.22 0.95 7.99
C GLY A 32 13.29 0.72 6.91
N LEU A 33 14.32 1.56 6.83
CA LEU A 33 15.44 1.38 5.90
C LEU A 33 16.41 0.27 6.35
N VAL A 34 16.39 -0.11 7.63
CA VAL A 34 17.36 -1.05 8.21
C VAL A 34 16.68 -2.18 8.98
N LEU A 35 15.56 -1.89 9.64
CA LEU A 35 14.85 -2.83 10.49
C LEU A 35 13.59 -3.34 9.79
N ASN A 36 13.20 -4.58 10.12
CA ASN A 36 11.96 -5.14 9.63
C ASN A 36 10.74 -4.48 10.29
N ARG A 37 9.59 -4.65 9.66
CA ARG A 37 8.32 -4.04 10.08
C ARG A 37 7.86 -4.49 11.47
N GLU A 38 8.13 -5.72 11.85
CA GLU A 38 7.69 -6.29 13.14
C GLU A 38 8.47 -5.68 14.31
N THR A 39 9.81 -5.63 14.19
CA THR A 39 10.69 -4.94 15.14
C THR A 39 10.25 -3.49 15.36
N ILE A 40 9.96 -2.76 14.29
CA ILE A 40 9.54 -1.35 14.39
C ILE A 40 8.20 -1.23 15.11
N LYS A 41 7.21 -2.07 14.76
CA LYS A 41 5.87 -2.06 15.40
C LYS A 41 5.91 -2.41 16.88
N ASN A 42 6.84 -3.27 17.30
CA ASN A 42 7.02 -3.63 18.70
C ASN A 42 7.63 -2.50 19.54
N ILE A 43 8.36 -1.57 18.91
CA ILE A 43 9.08 -0.48 19.59
C ILE A 43 8.35 0.87 19.47
N LEU A 44 7.85 1.20 18.28
CA LEU A 44 7.14 2.43 17.96
C LEU A 44 5.66 2.14 17.78
N ARG A 45 4.83 2.71 18.67
CA ARG A 45 3.39 2.50 18.64
C ARG A 45 2.76 3.28 17.48
N SER A 46 1.93 2.60 16.69
CA SER A 46 1.39 3.16 15.45
C SER A 46 0.32 4.22 15.66
N ASP A 47 -0.35 4.22 16.80
CA ASP A 47 -1.32 5.25 17.21
C ASP A 47 -0.68 6.63 17.36
N ILE A 48 0.54 6.72 17.89
CA ILE A 48 1.28 7.98 18.06
C ILE A 48 1.50 8.65 16.70
N MET A 49 1.76 7.88 15.64
CA MET A 49 2.06 8.41 14.31
C MET A 49 0.83 8.93 13.54
N ARG A 50 -0.39 8.58 13.96
CA ARG A 50 -1.59 8.87 13.16
C ARG A 50 -1.92 10.35 13.05
N GLU A 51 -1.43 11.20 13.94
CA GLU A 51 -1.64 12.66 13.84
C GLU A 51 -0.65 13.33 12.86
N SER A 52 0.35 12.60 12.36
CA SER A 52 1.33 13.13 11.41
C SER A 52 0.72 13.32 10.03
N VAL A 53 0.81 14.54 9.50
CA VAL A 53 0.35 14.87 8.14
C VAL A 53 1.07 13.99 7.11
N ILE A 54 2.39 13.82 7.25
CA ILE A 54 3.17 12.97 6.36
C ILE A 54 2.74 11.49 6.43
N TYR A 55 2.35 11.01 7.62
CA TYR A 55 1.83 9.65 7.74
C TYR A 55 0.49 9.49 7.01
N GLN A 56 -0.38 10.50 7.10
CA GLN A 56 -1.67 10.50 6.40
C GLN A 56 -1.49 10.55 4.87
N ASP A 57 -0.58 11.39 4.38
CA ASP A 57 -0.27 11.48 2.94
C ASP A 57 0.19 10.11 2.38
N ILE A 58 1.10 9.43 3.10
CA ILE A 58 1.57 8.08 2.72
C ILE A 58 0.42 7.05 2.75
N LEU A 59 -0.47 7.16 3.74
CA LEU A 59 -1.61 6.27 3.88
C LEU A 59 -2.60 6.47 2.72
N GLU A 60 -2.90 7.72 2.37
CA GLU A 60 -3.79 8.09 1.27
C GLU A 60 -3.23 7.62 -0.07
N GLU A 61 -1.96 7.88 -0.37
CA GLU A 61 -1.29 7.37 -1.57
C GLU A 61 -1.35 5.84 -1.64
N GLY A 62 -1.19 5.17 -0.49
CA GLY A 62 -1.34 3.72 -0.37
C GLY A 62 -2.76 3.23 -0.67
N GLN A 63 -3.78 3.96 -0.21
CA GLN A 63 -5.19 3.65 -0.48
C GLN A 63 -5.54 3.85 -1.96
N GLU A 64 -5.08 4.93 -2.58
CA GLU A 64 -5.29 5.18 -4.01
C GLU A 64 -4.64 4.11 -4.87
N LYS A 65 -3.37 3.77 -4.61
CA LYS A 65 -2.67 2.66 -5.28
C LYS A 65 -3.40 1.33 -5.07
N GLY A 66 -3.90 1.08 -3.86
CA GLY A 66 -4.67 -0.11 -3.53
C GLY A 66 -5.99 -0.20 -4.30
N LEU A 67 -6.72 0.91 -4.40
CA LEU A 67 -7.97 1.00 -5.15
C LEU A 67 -7.71 0.78 -6.65
N GLN A 68 -6.67 1.39 -7.21
CA GLN A 68 -6.33 1.22 -8.62
C GLN A 68 -5.96 -0.23 -8.94
N LYS A 69 -5.11 -0.85 -8.11
CA LYS A 69 -4.77 -2.28 -8.23
C LYS A 69 -6.01 -3.16 -8.11
N GLY A 70 -6.92 -2.85 -7.18
CA GLY A 70 -8.16 -3.60 -7.00
C GLY A 70 -9.10 -3.50 -8.21
N LYS A 71 -9.20 -2.33 -8.84
CA LYS A 71 -9.95 -2.14 -10.09
C LYS A 71 -9.35 -2.94 -11.24
N GLU A 72 -8.03 -2.87 -11.41
CA GLU A 72 -7.30 -3.60 -12.45
C GLU A 72 -7.43 -5.11 -12.27
N GLU A 73 -7.24 -5.61 -11.04
CA GLU A 73 -7.38 -7.03 -10.71
C GLU A 73 -8.80 -7.53 -10.98
N LYS A 74 -9.81 -6.75 -10.59
CA LYS A 74 -11.22 -7.09 -10.88
C LYS A 74 -11.50 -7.09 -12.38
N ALA A 75 -10.96 -6.14 -13.13
CA ALA A 75 -11.09 -6.09 -14.59
C ALA A 75 -10.47 -7.33 -15.24
N ARG A 76 -9.27 -7.74 -14.81
CA ARG A 76 -8.61 -8.98 -15.26
C ARG A 76 -9.45 -10.21 -14.97
N GLN A 77 -9.98 -10.34 -13.75
CA GLN A 77 -10.85 -11.46 -13.39
C GLN A 77 -12.13 -11.53 -14.22
N ILE A 78 -12.71 -10.38 -14.57
CA ILE A 78 -13.87 -10.33 -15.47
C ILE A 78 -13.45 -10.74 -16.89
N ALA A 79 -12.33 -10.22 -17.39
CA ALA A 79 -11.80 -10.57 -18.71
C ALA A 79 -11.54 -12.07 -18.85
N LEU A 80 -10.92 -12.71 -17.86
CA LEU A 80 -10.70 -14.16 -17.83
C LEU A 80 -12.01 -14.93 -17.92
N LYS A 81 -13.03 -14.56 -17.13
CA LYS A 81 -14.35 -15.20 -17.20
C LYS A 81 -15.01 -15.03 -18.57
N MET A 82 -14.83 -13.88 -19.21
CA MET A 82 -15.35 -13.63 -20.56
C MET A 82 -14.58 -14.43 -21.62
N LEU A 83 -13.25 -14.54 -21.51
CA LEU A 83 -12.43 -15.41 -22.36
C LEU A 83 -12.89 -16.86 -22.26
N SER A 84 -13.05 -17.39 -21.03
CA SER A 84 -13.55 -18.75 -20.81
C SER A 84 -14.97 -18.97 -21.33
N ALA A 85 -15.79 -17.91 -21.40
CA ALA A 85 -17.12 -17.94 -21.99
C ALA A 85 -17.12 -17.75 -23.52
N GLY A 86 -15.95 -17.58 -24.14
CA GLY A 86 -15.79 -17.48 -25.60
C GLY A 86 -16.05 -16.09 -26.19
N PHE A 87 -16.04 -15.03 -25.37
CA PHE A 87 -16.16 -13.67 -25.89
C PHE A 87 -14.91 -13.26 -26.67
N PRO A 88 -15.05 -12.50 -27.77
CA PRO A 88 -13.90 -12.04 -28.55
C PRO A 88 -13.17 -10.91 -27.81
N ILE A 89 -11.83 -10.89 -27.91
CA ILE A 89 -10.95 -9.91 -27.25
C ILE A 89 -11.39 -8.44 -27.45
N PRO A 90 -11.77 -7.98 -28.67
CA PRO A 90 -12.25 -6.60 -28.85
C PRO A 90 -13.50 -6.26 -28.02
N GLU A 91 -14.37 -7.24 -27.78
CA GLU A 91 -15.57 -7.05 -26.97
C GLU A 91 -15.23 -7.02 -25.48
N ILE A 92 -14.31 -7.87 -25.03
CA ILE A 92 -13.80 -7.88 -23.66
C ILE A 92 -13.12 -6.54 -23.34
N ALA A 93 -12.27 -6.04 -24.24
CA ALA A 93 -11.59 -4.75 -24.08
C ALA A 93 -12.59 -3.60 -23.89
N ARG A 94 -13.70 -3.61 -24.63
CA ARG A 94 -14.76 -2.60 -24.52
C ARG A 94 -15.47 -2.58 -23.17
N PHE A 95 -15.55 -3.72 -22.48
CA PHE A 95 -16.32 -3.83 -21.23
C PHE A 95 -15.46 -3.84 -19.95
N THR A 96 -14.16 -4.10 -20.09
CA THR A 96 -13.22 -4.22 -18.95
C THR A 96 -12.25 -3.06 -18.85
N ASP A 97 -12.26 -2.14 -19.81
CA ASP A 97 -11.30 -1.03 -19.95
C ASP A 97 -9.83 -1.50 -20.00
N LEU A 98 -9.60 -2.78 -20.30
CA LEU A 98 -8.28 -3.36 -20.54
C LEU A 98 -7.88 -3.18 -22.00
N SER A 99 -6.56 -3.07 -22.25
CA SER A 99 -6.05 -3.13 -23.62
C SER A 99 -6.19 -4.54 -24.19
N PRO A 100 -6.35 -4.70 -25.52
CA PRO A 100 -6.30 -6.00 -26.19
C PRO A 100 -5.05 -6.79 -25.81
N ASP A 101 -3.88 -6.16 -25.82
CA ASP A 101 -2.60 -6.78 -25.42
C ASP A 101 -2.63 -7.35 -24.01
N ALA A 102 -3.23 -6.64 -23.05
CA ALA A 102 -3.36 -7.12 -21.67
C ALA A 102 -4.29 -8.34 -21.56
N ILE A 103 -5.28 -8.45 -22.45
CA ILE A 103 -6.21 -9.59 -22.50
C ILE A 103 -5.53 -10.78 -23.20
N GLU A 104 -4.73 -10.55 -24.24
CA GLU A 104 -3.92 -11.59 -24.89
C GLU A 104 -2.90 -12.19 -23.92
N GLU A 105 -2.22 -11.35 -23.11
CA GLU A 105 -1.33 -11.82 -22.06
C GLU A 105 -2.05 -12.72 -21.05
N LEU A 106 -3.28 -12.37 -20.67
CA LEU A 106 -4.09 -13.19 -19.76
C LEU A 106 -4.42 -14.56 -20.35
N GLN A 107 -4.77 -14.62 -21.64
CA GLN A 107 -5.04 -15.87 -22.34
C GLN A 107 -3.79 -16.76 -22.39
N SER A 108 -2.62 -16.19 -22.68
CA SER A 108 -1.35 -16.92 -22.78
C SER A 108 -0.83 -17.52 -21.47
N ARG A 109 -1.36 -17.05 -20.32
CA ARG A 109 -0.98 -17.53 -18.99
C ARG A 109 -1.86 -18.67 -18.47
N ASP A 110 -3.06 -18.82 -19.04
CA ASP A 110 -4.03 -19.84 -18.67
C ASP A 110 -3.97 -21.09 -19.61
N ASP A 111 -3.25 -20.99 -20.73
CA ASP A 111 -2.87 -22.11 -21.64
C ASP A 111 -1.63 -22.88 -21.13
#